data_AF-A1SIF1-F1
#
_entry.id   AF-A1SIF1-F1
#
_cell.length_a   1.000
_cell.length_b   1.000
_cell.length_c   1.000
_cell.angle_alpha   90.00
_cell.angle_beta   90.00
_cell.angle_gamma   90.00
#
_symmetry.space_group_name_H-M   'P 1'
#
loop_
_entity.id
_entity.type
_entity.pdbx_description
1 polymer ?
#
loop_
_entity_poly.entity_id
_entity_poly.type
_entity_poly.pdbx_seq_one_letter_code
_entity_poly.pdbx_strand_id
1 'polypeptide(L)'
;MDPSRTPPPPVEVLWRPGCPFCSSLRRGLRHAGVATVEHDIWASPAAAARLREVTGGDEIVPTVIVGAQSLVNPSVRQVLRALETEYPEHHQEASAADEPPAGPSGAGFAGPVWTAVVTAAWLVLAGWQPSTTWHLAPLLVAAAWPWVVGQHQSPDDPSARRRIVVAAVAGLTVASLATGALAAIGHLEGPTWTGSGSTVAEALLLAGAGSLLAMVAGLARTVRRVARD
;
A
#
# COMPACT_ATOMS: atom_id res chain seq x y z
N MET A 1 -45.88 -5.07 8.20
CA MET A 1 -44.41 -5.17 8.26
C MET A 1 -44.03 -6.27 7.29
N ASP A 2 -43.41 -5.95 6.16
CA ASP A 2 -43.07 -6.92 5.10
C ASP A 2 -41.67 -7.52 5.36
N PRO A 3 -41.55 -8.84 5.54
CA PRO A 3 -40.27 -9.50 5.81
C PRO A 3 -39.36 -9.67 4.58
N SER A 4 -39.74 -9.16 3.40
CA SER A 4 -38.99 -9.36 2.15
C SER A 4 -38.08 -8.20 1.72
N ARG A 5 -37.89 -7.17 2.56
CA ARG A 5 -36.96 -6.08 2.28
C ARG A 5 -35.65 -6.27 3.06
N THR A 6 -34.71 -7.02 2.50
CA THR A 6 -33.30 -6.83 2.88
C THR A 6 -32.96 -5.37 2.55
N PRO A 7 -32.59 -4.52 3.53
CA PRO A 7 -32.17 -3.16 3.23
C PRO A 7 -30.99 -3.23 2.26
N PRO A 8 -30.89 -2.32 1.29
CA PRO A 8 -29.69 -2.22 0.47
C PRO A 8 -28.48 -2.05 1.40
N PRO A 9 -27.29 -2.59 1.03
CA PRO A 9 -26.16 -2.60 1.92
C PRO A 9 -25.83 -1.17 2.41
N PRO A 10 -25.45 -1.00 3.68
CA PRO A 10 -25.32 0.31 4.33
C PRO A 10 -24.21 1.19 3.76
N VAL A 11 -23.45 0.71 2.78
CA VAL A 11 -22.29 1.38 2.20
C VAL A 11 -22.47 1.59 0.71
N GLU A 12 -22.56 2.83 0.28
CA GLU A 12 -22.49 3.20 -1.13
C GLU A 12 -21.09 3.74 -1.47
N VAL A 13 -20.55 3.36 -2.63
CA VAL A 13 -19.25 3.81 -3.12
C VAL A 13 -19.41 4.50 -4.46
N LEU A 14 -19.18 5.80 -4.48
CA LEU A 14 -19.13 6.63 -5.69
C LEU A 14 -17.70 6.54 -6.27
N TRP A 15 -17.58 6.02 -7.50
CA TRP A 15 -16.28 5.73 -8.13
C TRP A 15 -16.27 6.06 -9.63
N ARG A 16 -15.09 6.00 -10.26
CA ARG A 16 -14.93 6.14 -11.72
C ARG A 16 -13.88 5.18 -12.30
N PRO A 17 -13.97 4.81 -13.60
CA PRO A 17 -12.97 4.01 -14.28
C PRO A 17 -11.57 4.62 -14.23
N GLY A 18 -10.54 3.79 -14.16
CA GLY A 18 -9.14 4.25 -14.14
C GLY A 18 -8.67 4.90 -12.84
N CYS A 19 -9.52 5.02 -11.81
CA CYS A 19 -9.15 5.57 -10.52
C CYS A 19 -8.39 4.54 -9.65
N PRO A 20 -7.09 4.75 -9.36
CA PRO A 20 -6.31 3.80 -8.55
C PRO A 20 -6.78 3.75 -7.09
N PHE A 21 -7.15 4.89 -6.52
CA PHE A 21 -7.66 4.98 -5.14
C PHE A 21 -9.00 4.25 -4.97
N CYS A 22 -9.90 4.38 -5.94
CA CYS A 22 -11.17 3.67 -5.97
C CYS A 22 -10.97 2.15 -6.04
N SER A 23 -10.04 1.71 -6.89
CA SER A 23 -9.69 0.29 -7.02
C SER A 23 -9.08 -0.29 -5.73
N SER A 24 -8.27 0.51 -5.04
CA SER A 24 -7.68 0.15 -3.74
C SER A 24 -8.75 0.03 -2.65
N LEU A 25 -9.60 1.05 -2.51
CA LEU A 25 -10.66 1.07 -1.50
C LEU A 25 -11.67 -0.06 -1.68
N ARG A 26 -12.21 -0.23 -2.89
CA ARG A 26 -13.17 -1.31 -3.21
C ARG A 26 -12.60 -2.69 -2.90
N ARG A 27 -11.31 -2.91 -3.23
CA ARG A 27 -10.62 -4.16 -2.90
C ARG A 27 -10.48 -4.34 -1.39
N GLY A 28 -10.15 -3.29 -0.65
CA GLY A 28 -10.03 -3.33 0.80
C GLY A 28 -11.37 -3.64 1.48
N LEU A 29 -12.47 -3.01 1.04
CA LEU A 29 -13.81 -3.26 1.58
C LEU A 29 -14.27 -4.71 1.33
N ARG A 30 -14.02 -5.26 0.14
CA ARG A 30 -14.30 -6.68 -0.13
C ARG A 30 -13.53 -7.63 0.78
N HIS A 31 -12.25 -7.37 1.05
CA HIS A 31 -11.48 -8.21 1.97
C HIS A 31 -11.96 -8.09 3.42
N ALA A 32 -12.54 -6.96 3.79
CA ALA A 32 -13.13 -6.74 5.10
C ALA A 32 -14.57 -7.30 5.21
N GLY A 33 -15.08 -7.98 4.19
CA GLY A 33 -16.44 -8.53 4.19
C GLY A 33 -17.55 -7.46 4.12
N VAL A 34 -17.21 -6.22 3.78
CA VAL A 34 -18.19 -5.13 3.72
C VAL A 34 -18.99 -5.23 2.43
N ALA A 35 -20.30 -5.44 2.55
CA ALA A 35 -21.21 -5.35 1.43
C ALA A 35 -21.36 -3.89 0.98
N THR A 36 -21.15 -3.62 -0.31
CA THR A 36 -21.17 -2.26 -0.87
C THR A 36 -22.04 -2.18 -2.12
N VAL A 37 -22.79 -1.08 -2.29
CA VAL A 37 -23.38 -0.68 -3.57
C VAL A 37 -22.40 0.25 -4.28
N GLU A 38 -21.97 -0.08 -5.50
CA GLU A 38 -20.99 0.72 -6.23
C GLU A 38 -21.65 1.50 -7.37
N HIS A 39 -21.46 2.82 -7.40
CA HIS A 39 -22.01 3.69 -8.44
C HIS A 39 -20.89 4.36 -9.25
N ASP A 40 -20.86 4.09 -10.55
CA ASP A 40 -19.96 4.76 -11.49
C ASP A 40 -20.51 6.15 -11.85
N ILE A 41 -19.79 7.21 -11.47
CA ILE A 41 -20.19 8.59 -11.71
C ILE A 41 -20.10 8.99 -13.20
N TRP A 42 -19.32 8.27 -14.02
CA TRP A 42 -19.26 8.53 -15.46
C TRP A 42 -20.46 7.91 -16.18
N ALA A 43 -20.93 6.75 -15.71
CA ALA A 43 -22.07 6.07 -16.30
C ALA A 43 -23.42 6.60 -15.79
N SER A 44 -23.45 7.15 -14.57
CA SER A 44 -24.67 7.62 -13.91
C SER A 44 -24.61 9.12 -13.60
N PRO A 45 -25.32 9.96 -14.38
CA PRO A 45 -25.46 11.39 -14.07
C PRO A 45 -26.06 11.64 -12.68
N ALA A 46 -26.92 10.74 -12.20
CA ALA A 46 -27.49 10.81 -10.85
C ALA A 46 -26.43 10.56 -9.76
N ALA A 47 -25.50 9.63 -9.98
CA ALA A 47 -24.39 9.40 -9.06
C ALA A 47 -23.41 10.58 -9.04
N ALA A 48 -23.16 11.21 -10.20
CA ALA A 48 -22.36 12.43 -10.27
C ALA A 48 -23.05 13.61 -9.56
N ALA A 49 -24.36 13.78 -9.70
CA ALA A 49 -25.12 14.80 -8.98
C ALA A 49 -25.04 14.59 -7.45
N ARG A 50 -25.29 13.37 -6.99
CA ARG A 50 -25.14 12.98 -5.58
C ARG A 50 -23.73 13.24 -5.07
N LEU A 51 -22.70 12.94 -5.87
CA LEU A 51 -21.32 13.21 -5.51
C LEU A 51 -21.10 14.71 -5.24
N ARG A 52 -21.56 15.57 -6.15
CA ARG A 52 -21.41 17.03 -6.01
C ARG A 52 -22.19 17.58 -4.82
N GLU A 53 -23.37 17.04 -4.51
CA GLU A 53 -24.11 17.40 -3.31
C GLU A 53 -23.32 17.09 -2.04
N VAL A 54 -22.68 15.92 -2.00
CA VAL A 54 -21.90 15.44 -0.85
C VAL A 54 -20.60 16.22 -0.66
N THR A 55 -19.91 16.57 -1.74
CA THR A 55 -18.57 17.19 -1.70
C THR A 55 -18.59 18.71 -1.75
N GLY A 56 -19.76 19.33 -1.88
CA GLY A 56 -19.88 20.79 -2.04
C GLY A 56 -19.53 21.30 -3.45
N GLY A 57 -19.69 20.45 -4.46
CA GLY A 57 -19.54 20.79 -5.88
C GLY A 57 -18.44 20.04 -6.64
N ASP A 58 -17.53 19.36 -5.93
CA ASP A 58 -16.37 18.69 -6.54
C ASP A 58 -16.61 17.21 -6.85
N GLU A 59 -16.10 16.69 -7.96
CA GLU A 59 -16.20 15.25 -8.29
C GLU A 59 -15.03 14.43 -7.73
N ILE A 60 -14.82 14.49 -6.41
CA ILE A 60 -13.73 13.78 -5.74
C ILE A 60 -14.15 12.33 -5.44
N VAL A 61 -13.44 11.38 -6.05
CA VAL A 61 -13.63 9.94 -5.84
C VAL A 61 -12.34 9.29 -5.30
N PRO A 62 -12.43 8.19 -4.53
CA PRO A 62 -13.66 7.53 -4.09
C PRO A 62 -14.37 8.32 -2.99
N THR A 63 -15.70 8.40 -3.06
CA THR A 63 -16.52 8.93 -1.96
C THR A 63 -17.45 7.83 -1.49
N VAL A 64 -17.54 7.64 -0.18
CA VAL A 64 -18.33 6.58 0.44
C VAL A 64 -19.43 7.20 1.29
N ILE A 65 -20.65 6.72 1.12
CA ILE A 65 -21.80 7.11 1.93
C ILE A 65 -22.15 5.93 2.83
N VAL A 66 -22.23 6.17 4.12
CA VAL A 66 -22.63 5.19 5.14
C VAL A 66 -23.76 5.81 5.96
N GLY A 67 -25.00 5.37 5.74
CA GLY A 67 -26.15 5.99 6.40
C GLY A 67 -26.21 7.50 6.17
N ALA A 68 -26.19 8.28 7.25
CA ALA A 68 -26.15 9.74 7.18
C ALA A 68 -24.73 10.32 6.94
N GLN A 69 -23.67 9.51 7.08
CA GLN A 69 -22.29 9.96 6.92
C GLN A 69 -21.81 9.88 5.49
N SER A 70 -21.11 10.93 5.06
CA SER A 70 -20.40 10.95 3.78
C SER A 70 -18.92 11.17 3.99
N LEU A 71 -18.10 10.30 3.40
CA LEU A 71 -16.67 10.25 3.55
C LEU A 71 -15.98 10.44 2.19
N VAL A 72 -15.19 11.50 2.06
CA VAL A 72 -14.43 11.81 0.84
C VAL A 72 -13.03 11.22 0.92
N ASN A 73 -12.66 10.40 -0.08
CA ASN A 73 -11.42 9.63 -0.16
C ASN A 73 -11.02 8.90 1.15
N PRO A 74 -11.91 8.10 1.75
CA PRO A 74 -11.62 7.45 3.03
C PRO A 74 -10.68 6.26 2.88
N SER A 75 -10.04 5.91 4.00
CA SER A 75 -9.46 4.59 4.22
C SER A 75 -10.53 3.56 4.61
N VAL A 76 -10.26 2.27 4.41
CA VAL A 76 -11.14 1.16 4.84
C VAL A 76 -11.51 1.28 6.32
N ARG A 77 -10.55 1.65 7.18
CA ARG A 77 -10.79 1.83 8.63
C ARG A 77 -11.80 2.93 8.94
N GLN A 78 -11.81 4.02 8.16
CA GLN A 78 -12.78 5.10 8.35
C GLN A 78 -14.18 4.65 7.95
N VAL A 79 -14.31 3.84 6.89
CA VAL A 79 -15.59 3.25 6.49
C VAL A 79 -16.11 2.28 7.57
N LEU A 80 -15.24 1.43 8.12
CA LEU A 80 -15.61 0.51 9.22
C LEU A 80 -16.08 1.26 10.47
N ARG A 81 -15.37 2.32 10.88
CA ARG A 81 -15.79 3.17 12.01
C ARG A 81 -17.14 3.84 11.75
N ALA A 82 -17.38 4.32 10.53
CA ALA A 82 -18.65 4.92 10.15
C ALA A 82 -19.78 3.89 10.22
N LEU A 83 -19.52 2.65 9.78
CA LEU A 83 -20.47 1.55 9.93
C LEU A 83 -20.80 1.23 11.38
N GLU A 84 -19.78 1.15 12.25
CA GLU A 84 -19.97 0.97 13.69
C GLU A 84 -20.83 2.06 14.33
N THR A 85 -20.73 3.29 13.82
CA THR A 85 -21.44 4.45 14.36
C THR A 85 -22.89 4.51 13.87
N GLU A 86 -23.11 4.28 12.57
CA GLU A 86 -24.42 4.43 11.92
C GLU A 86 -25.29 3.17 12.02
N TYR A 87 -24.68 1.99 12.15
CA TYR A 87 -25.38 0.70 12.17
C TYR A 87 -24.84 -0.23 13.29
N PRO A 88 -25.03 0.14 14.57
CA PRO A 88 -24.52 -0.65 15.69
C PRO A 88 -25.09 -2.07 15.74
N GLU A 89 -26.29 -2.31 15.21
CA GLU A 89 -26.95 -3.62 15.14
C GLU A 89 -26.32 -4.60 14.12
N HIS A 90 -25.62 -4.12 13.08
CA HIS A 90 -25.00 -4.99 12.07
C HIS A 90 -23.86 -5.86 12.62
N HIS A 91 -23.32 -5.52 13.80
CA HIS A 91 -22.32 -6.34 14.49
C HIS A 91 -22.89 -7.63 15.09
N GLN A 92 -24.19 -7.69 15.41
CA GLN A 92 -24.77 -8.82 16.13
C GLN A 92 -25.07 -10.02 15.20
N GLU A 93 -25.41 -9.78 13.94
CA GLU A 93 -25.64 -10.86 12.95
C GLU A 93 -24.33 -11.40 12.35
N ALA A 94 -23.34 -10.54 12.11
CA ALA A 94 -22.03 -10.97 11.59
C ALA A 94 -21.23 -11.80 12.60
N SER A 95 -21.31 -11.45 13.89
CA SER A 95 -20.65 -12.21 14.98
C SER A 95 -21.27 -13.60 15.21
N ALA A 96 -22.53 -13.79 14.81
CA ALA A 96 -23.24 -15.07 14.95
C ALA A 96 -23.06 -16.01 13.75
N ALA A 97 -22.67 -15.48 12.57
CA ALA A 97 -22.71 -16.23 11.31
C ALA A 97 -21.34 -16.49 10.66
N ASP A 98 -20.25 -15.83 11.06
CA ASP A 98 -18.98 -16.01 10.36
C ASP A 98 -17.79 -15.71 11.29
N GLU A 99 -17.18 -16.75 11.85
CA GLU A 99 -15.75 -16.74 12.08
C GLU A 99 -15.10 -17.45 10.88
N PRO A 100 -14.83 -16.73 9.77
CA PRO A 100 -14.08 -17.29 8.68
C PRO A 100 -12.69 -17.63 9.22
N PRO A 101 -12.10 -18.79 8.85
CA PRO A 101 -10.74 -19.10 9.27
C PRO A 101 -9.86 -17.94 8.82
N ALA A 102 -9.14 -17.33 9.76
CA ALA A 102 -8.21 -16.25 9.51
C ALA A 102 -7.22 -16.70 8.42
N GLY A 103 -7.56 -16.40 7.17
CA GLY A 103 -6.66 -16.59 6.05
C GLY A 103 -5.43 -15.75 6.35
N PRO A 104 -4.21 -16.28 6.15
CA PRO A 104 -3.00 -15.56 6.49
C PRO A 104 -3.06 -14.20 5.79
N SER A 105 -3.05 -13.13 6.59
CA SER A 105 -3.05 -11.76 6.13
C SER A 105 -1.84 -11.58 5.21
N GLY A 106 -2.08 -11.62 3.90
CA GLY A 106 -1.04 -11.62 2.86
C GLY A 106 -0.12 -10.40 2.88
N ALA A 107 -0.41 -9.41 3.73
CA ALA A 107 0.43 -8.27 4.05
C ALA A 107 1.81 -8.66 4.63
N GLY A 108 1.92 -9.81 5.32
CA GLY A 108 3.20 -10.27 5.89
C GLY A 108 4.23 -10.66 4.82
N PHE A 109 3.78 -11.20 3.68
CA PHE A 109 4.65 -11.69 2.59
C PHE A 109 4.85 -10.67 1.47
N ALA A 110 4.05 -9.61 1.39
CA ALA A 110 4.14 -8.61 0.33
C ALA A 110 5.51 -7.90 0.26
N GLY A 111 6.15 -7.64 1.40
CA GLY A 111 7.47 -7.00 1.47
C GLY A 111 8.59 -7.84 0.84
N PRO A 112 8.84 -9.07 1.35
CA PRO A 112 9.81 -9.99 0.74
C PRO A 112 9.56 -10.28 -0.73
N VAL A 113 8.29 -10.45 -1.12
CA VAL A 113 7.91 -10.72 -2.53
C VAL A 113 8.31 -9.56 -3.42
N TRP A 114 8.03 -8.31 -3.04
CA TRP A 114 8.45 -7.15 -3.81
C TRP A 114 9.97 -7.02 -3.91
N THR A 115 10.69 -7.23 -2.82
CA THR A 115 12.16 -7.24 -2.86
C THR A 115 12.69 -8.33 -3.78
N ALA A 116 12.12 -9.54 -3.74
CA ALA A 116 12.50 -10.62 -4.64
C ALA A 116 12.23 -10.28 -6.12
N VAL A 117 11.07 -9.71 -6.43
CA VAL A 117 10.70 -9.28 -7.80
C VAL A 117 11.66 -8.21 -8.32
N VAL A 118 11.91 -7.16 -7.53
CA VAL A 118 12.82 -6.08 -7.94
C VAL A 118 14.25 -6.60 -8.11
N THR A 119 14.70 -7.50 -7.22
CA THR A 119 16.02 -8.13 -7.31
C THR A 119 16.13 -9.00 -8.57
N ALA A 120 15.12 -9.85 -8.83
CA ALA A 120 15.10 -10.70 -10.01
C ALA A 120 15.12 -9.87 -11.31
N ALA A 121 14.32 -8.81 -11.38
CA ALA A 121 14.32 -7.89 -12.51
C ALA A 121 15.71 -7.28 -12.74
N TRP A 122 16.38 -6.84 -11.66
CA TRP A 122 17.74 -6.32 -11.77
C TRP A 122 18.73 -7.38 -12.27
N LEU A 123 18.72 -8.59 -11.70
CA LEU A 123 19.62 -9.67 -12.12
C LEU A 123 19.44 -10.04 -13.60
N VAL A 124 18.18 -10.08 -14.09
CA VAL A 124 17.88 -10.33 -15.51
C VAL A 124 18.43 -9.21 -16.39
N LEU A 125 18.22 -7.95 -16.00
CA LEU A 125 18.71 -6.79 -16.76
C LEU A 125 20.25 -6.73 -16.79
N ALA A 126 20.90 -7.01 -15.66
CA ALA A 126 22.35 -7.05 -15.56
C ALA A 126 22.95 -8.20 -16.38
N GLY A 127 22.26 -9.35 -16.43
CA GLY A 127 22.63 -10.47 -17.29
C GLY A 127 22.49 -10.16 -18.78
N TRP A 128 21.44 -9.43 -19.17
CA TRP A 128 21.18 -9.08 -20.56
C TRP A 128 22.04 -7.93 -21.09
N GLN A 129 22.40 -6.97 -20.22
CA GLN A 129 23.28 -5.86 -20.57
C GLN A 129 24.43 -5.70 -19.54
N PRO A 130 25.49 -6.52 -19.65
CA PRO A 130 26.58 -6.55 -18.66
C PRO A 130 27.38 -5.24 -18.57
N SER A 131 27.44 -4.48 -19.68
CA SER A 131 28.16 -3.20 -19.75
C SER A 131 27.35 -2.00 -19.24
N THR A 132 26.07 -2.18 -18.93
CA THR A 132 25.18 -1.09 -18.47
C THR A 132 25.13 -1.08 -16.94
N THR A 133 25.60 0.00 -16.32
CA THR A 133 25.49 0.16 -14.86
C THR A 133 24.08 0.61 -14.46
N TRP A 134 23.36 -0.28 -13.79
CA TRP A 134 22.01 0.00 -13.27
C TRP A 134 22.09 0.66 -11.88
N HIS A 135 22.56 1.91 -11.79
CA HIS A 135 22.80 2.61 -10.51
C HIS A 135 21.58 2.66 -9.58
N LEU A 136 20.37 2.74 -10.13
CA LEU A 136 19.15 2.82 -9.33
C LEU A 136 18.72 1.47 -8.73
N ALA A 137 19.20 0.35 -9.27
CA ALA A 137 18.70 -0.97 -8.87
C ALA A 137 19.05 -1.34 -7.41
N PRO A 138 20.29 -1.16 -6.92
CA PRO A 138 20.62 -1.38 -5.50
C PRO A 138 19.76 -0.54 -4.54
N LEU A 139 19.49 0.72 -4.92
CA LEU A 139 18.63 1.62 -4.16
C LEU A 139 17.19 1.10 -4.08
N LEU A 140 16.62 0.68 -5.22
CA LEU A 140 15.25 0.18 -5.29
C LEU A 140 15.09 -1.14 -4.53
N VAL A 141 16.04 -2.07 -4.66
CA VAL A 141 16.04 -3.34 -3.91
C VAL A 141 16.06 -3.08 -2.40
N ALA A 142 16.95 -2.20 -1.94
CA ALA A 142 17.09 -1.88 -0.53
C ALA A 142 15.86 -1.16 0.05
N ALA A 143 15.19 -0.34 -0.75
CA ALA A 143 14.01 0.42 -0.34
C ALA A 143 12.70 -0.40 -0.39
N ALA A 144 12.61 -1.45 -1.21
CA ALA A 144 11.34 -2.13 -1.52
C ALA A 144 10.62 -2.67 -0.27
N TRP A 145 11.28 -3.49 0.54
CA TRP A 145 10.68 -4.07 1.75
C TRP A 145 10.29 -3.01 2.80
N PRO A 146 11.19 -2.12 3.28
CA PRO A 146 10.81 -1.12 4.28
C PRO A 146 9.73 -0.16 3.78
N TRP A 147 9.68 0.12 2.47
CA TRP A 147 8.60 0.90 1.86
C TRP A 147 7.25 0.22 1.98
N VAL A 148 7.14 -1.06 1.58
CA VAL A 148 5.90 -1.84 1.67
C VAL A 148 5.44 -1.99 3.12
N VAL A 149 6.36 -2.31 4.02
CA VAL A 149 6.07 -2.44 5.45
C VAL A 149 5.60 -1.11 6.04
N GLY A 150 6.19 0.02 5.62
CA GLY A 150 5.83 1.35 6.09
C GLY A 150 4.48 1.87 5.59
N GLN A 151 3.88 1.28 4.56
CA GLN A 151 2.55 1.69 4.06
C GLN A 151 1.38 1.11 4.88
N HIS A 152 1.60 -0.03 5.54
CA HIS A 152 0.52 -0.79 6.19
C HIS A 152 0.47 -0.60 7.72
N GLN A 153 1.33 0.26 8.30
CA GLN A 153 1.42 0.41 9.76
C GLN A 153 0.30 1.27 10.33
N SER A 154 -0.27 0.81 11.44
CA SER A 154 -1.11 1.63 12.32
C SER A 154 -0.24 2.51 13.23
N PRO A 155 -0.63 3.78 13.51
CA PRO A 155 0.09 4.65 14.44
C PRO A 155 0.24 4.05 15.85
N ASP A 156 -0.76 3.26 16.27
CA ASP A 156 -0.84 2.70 17.63
C ASP A 156 -0.11 1.37 17.79
N ASP A 157 0.60 0.90 16.76
CA ASP A 157 1.29 -0.39 16.81
C ASP A 157 2.72 -0.24 17.38
N PRO A 158 2.99 -0.74 18.61
CA PRO A 158 4.31 -0.62 19.23
C PRO A 158 5.40 -1.41 18.49
N SER A 159 5.01 -2.40 17.67
CA SER A 159 5.93 -3.22 16.89
C SER A 159 6.30 -2.60 15.53
N ALA A 160 5.59 -1.56 15.09
CA ALA A 160 5.78 -0.94 13.78
C ALA A 160 7.23 -0.48 13.54
N ARG A 161 7.85 0.18 14.54
CA ARG A 161 9.24 0.64 14.46
C ARG A 161 10.21 -0.52 14.25
N ARG A 162 10.07 -1.59 15.04
CA ARG A 162 10.91 -2.79 14.92
C ARG A 162 10.78 -3.44 13.55
N ARG A 163 9.55 -3.57 13.03
CA ARG A 163 9.30 -4.15 11.70
C ARG A 163 9.92 -3.31 10.58
N ILE A 164 9.83 -1.98 10.65
CA ILE A 164 10.45 -1.08 9.67
C ILE A 164 11.99 -1.25 9.69
N VAL A 165 12.61 -1.28 10.88
CA VAL A 165 14.06 -1.46 11.01
C VAL A 165 14.51 -2.82 10.49
N VAL A 166 13.81 -3.90 10.86
CA VAL A 166 14.11 -5.25 10.35
C VAL A 166 13.99 -5.31 8.84
N ALA A 167 12.94 -4.72 8.26
CA ALA A 167 12.76 -4.66 6.81
C ALA A 167 13.86 -3.84 6.11
N ALA A 168 14.31 -2.73 6.71
CA ALA A 168 15.39 -1.90 6.19
C ALA A 168 16.74 -2.64 6.17
N VAL A 169 17.04 -3.37 7.25
CA VAL A 169 18.24 -4.24 7.33
C VAL A 169 18.14 -5.35 6.29
N ALA A 170 17.00 -6.05 6.22
CA ALA A 170 16.83 -7.15 5.27
C ALA A 170 16.95 -6.70 3.81
N GLY A 171 16.33 -5.57 3.44
CA GLY A 171 16.47 -4.97 2.10
C GLY A 171 17.92 -4.61 1.77
N LEU A 172 18.64 -3.98 2.71
CA LEU A 172 20.05 -3.65 2.54
C LEU A 172 20.93 -4.89 2.40
N THR A 173 20.67 -5.95 3.16
CA THR A 173 21.39 -7.22 3.04
C THR A 173 21.17 -7.85 1.66
N VAL A 174 19.93 -7.91 1.17
CA VAL A 174 19.64 -8.46 -0.17
C VAL A 174 20.34 -7.64 -1.25
N ALA A 175 20.27 -6.30 -1.19
CA ALA A 175 20.95 -5.43 -2.15
C ALA A 175 22.47 -5.63 -2.13
N SER A 176 23.08 -5.72 -0.95
CA SER A 176 24.52 -5.96 -0.79
C SER A 176 24.95 -7.32 -1.34
N LEU A 177 24.17 -8.39 -1.08
CA LEU A 177 24.46 -9.73 -1.58
C LEU A 177 24.32 -9.82 -3.10
N ALA A 178 23.27 -9.23 -3.67
CA ALA A 178 23.09 -9.16 -5.12
C ALA A 178 24.21 -8.34 -5.79
N THR A 179 24.62 -7.22 -5.18
CA THR A 179 25.77 -6.42 -5.64
C THR A 179 27.05 -7.25 -5.63
N GLY A 180 27.34 -7.96 -4.55
CA GLY A 180 28.53 -8.82 -4.44
C GLY A 180 28.52 -9.97 -5.44
N ALA A 181 27.35 -10.60 -5.66
CA ALA A 181 27.18 -11.65 -6.65
C ALA A 181 27.45 -11.15 -8.07
N LEU A 182 26.87 -10.00 -8.47
CA LEU A 182 27.10 -9.39 -9.78
C LEU A 182 28.55 -8.93 -9.95
N ALA A 183 29.18 -8.41 -8.90
CA ALA A 183 30.60 -8.04 -8.90
C ALA A 183 31.49 -9.27 -9.17
N ALA A 184 31.20 -10.39 -8.50
CA ALA A 184 31.99 -11.62 -8.62
C ALA A 184 31.97 -12.22 -10.03
N ILE A 185 30.93 -11.94 -10.82
CA ILE A 185 30.79 -12.40 -12.19
C ILE A 185 31.13 -11.33 -13.25
N GLY A 186 31.65 -10.16 -12.85
CA GLY A 186 32.04 -9.09 -13.78
C GLY A 186 30.88 -8.28 -14.37
N HIS A 187 29.65 -8.47 -13.87
CA HIS A 187 28.46 -7.76 -14.37
C HIS A 187 28.25 -6.36 -13.74
N LEU A 188 29.30 -5.78 -13.14
CA LEU A 188 29.32 -4.41 -12.62
C LEU A 188 30.48 -3.59 -13.22
N GLU A 189 31.00 -3.96 -14.39
CA GLU A 189 32.14 -3.28 -15.04
C GLU A 189 31.79 -1.99 -15.79
N GLY A 190 30.54 -1.55 -15.74
CA GLY A 190 30.10 -0.33 -16.41
C GLY A 190 30.64 0.97 -15.77
N PRO A 191 30.33 2.13 -16.37
CA PRO A 191 30.79 3.43 -15.87
C PRO A 191 30.22 3.74 -14.47
N THR A 192 31.01 4.43 -13.65
CA THR A 192 30.57 5.01 -12.39
C THR A 192 29.89 6.36 -12.61
N TRP A 193 29.00 6.76 -11.70
CA TRP A 193 28.30 8.04 -11.81
C TRP A 193 29.24 9.23 -11.57
N THR A 194 30.26 9.05 -10.73
CA THR A 194 31.30 10.05 -10.43
C THR A 194 32.44 10.10 -11.45
N GLY A 195 32.47 9.17 -12.43
CA GLY A 195 33.58 9.02 -13.39
C GLY A 195 34.91 8.58 -12.75
N SER A 196 34.93 8.31 -11.44
CA SER A 196 36.12 7.82 -10.70
C SER A 196 35.68 7.01 -9.47
N GLY A 197 36.17 5.78 -9.32
CA GLY A 197 35.85 4.91 -8.19
C GLY A 197 35.37 3.51 -8.58
N SER A 198 34.84 2.76 -7.62
CA SER A 198 34.30 1.42 -7.86
C SER A 198 32.77 1.44 -7.95
N THR A 199 32.22 0.80 -8.98
CA THR A 199 30.78 0.58 -9.16
C THR A 199 30.16 -0.16 -7.98
N VAL A 200 30.92 -1.06 -7.35
CA VAL A 200 30.52 -1.77 -6.13
C VAL A 200 30.32 -0.79 -4.97
N ALA A 201 31.25 0.14 -4.73
CA ALA A 201 31.10 1.13 -3.66
C ALA A 201 29.91 2.05 -3.92
N GLU A 202 29.71 2.53 -5.16
CA GLU A 202 28.54 3.33 -5.52
C GLU A 202 27.23 2.55 -5.29
N ALA A 203 27.18 1.28 -5.68
CA ALA A 203 26.00 0.43 -5.48
C ALA A 203 25.67 0.25 -3.99
N LEU A 204 26.69 0.04 -3.13
CA LEU A 204 26.50 -0.08 -1.69
C LEU A 204 26.06 1.26 -1.06
N LEU A 205 26.61 2.38 -1.50
CA LEU A 205 26.18 3.72 -1.07
C LEU A 205 24.72 4.00 -1.43
N LEU A 206 24.33 3.68 -2.66
CA LEU A 206 22.96 3.87 -3.14
C LEU A 206 21.97 2.92 -2.45
N ALA A 207 22.36 1.67 -2.18
CA ALA A 207 21.58 0.75 -1.36
C ALA A 207 21.38 1.29 0.07
N GLY A 208 22.44 1.82 0.69
CA GLY A 208 22.36 2.47 2.00
C GLY A 208 21.41 3.67 1.99
N ALA A 209 21.51 4.55 0.99
CA ALA A 209 20.63 5.69 0.84
C ALA A 209 19.16 5.29 0.66
N GLY A 210 18.89 4.28 -0.17
CA GLY A 210 17.53 3.75 -0.39
C GLY A 210 16.90 3.18 0.88
N SER A 211 17.65 2.35 1.61
CA SER A 211 17.20 1.76 2.88
C SER A 211 16.92 2.86 3.92
N LEU A 212 17.82 3.84 4.07
CA LEU A 212 17.66 4.94 5.01
C LEU A 212 16.44 5.81 4.69
N LEU A 213 16.26 6.21 3.42
CA LEU A 213 15.13 7.03 3.01
C LEU A 213 13.79 6.33 3.26
N ALA A 214 13.68 5.04 2.88
CA ALA A 214 12.47 4.26 3.10
C ALA A 214 12.18 4.06 4.60
N MET A 215 13.21 3.81 5.41
CA MET A 215 13.10 3.70 6.86
C MET A 215 12.62 5.01 7.50
N VAL A 216 13.26 6.14 7.17
CA VAL A 216 12.86 7.47 7.70
C VAL A 216 11.43 7.81 7.30
N ALA A 217 11.05 7.57 6.05
CA ALA A 217 9.69 7.79 5.58
C ALA A 217 8.68 6.91 6.34
N GLY A 218 9.01 5.63 6.56
CA GLY A 218 8.20 4.70 7.36
C GLY A 218 8.04 5.17 8.80
N LEU A 219 9.14 5.54 9.47
CA LEU A 219 9.13 6.03 10.86
C LEU A 219 8.37 7.35 10.98
N ALA A 220 8.54 8.29 10.05
CA ALA A 220 7.82 9.56 10.05
C ALA A 220 6.29 9.38 9.99
N ARG A 221 5.80 8.36 9.27
CA ARG A 221 4.37 8.02 9.22
C ARG A 221 3.84 7.51 10.55
N THR A 222 4.68 6.87 11.37
CA THR A 222 4.28 6.44 12.72
C THR A 222 4.11 7.61 13.70
N VAL A 223 4.81 8.73 13.48
CA VAL A 223 4.82 9.88 14.41
C VAL A 223 3.81 10.98 14.03
N ARG A 224 3.60 11.26 12.73
CA ARG A 224 2.85 12.44 12.25
C ARG A 224 1.35 12.51 12.58
N ARG A 225 0.73 11.49 13.20
CA ARG A 225 -0.69 11.56 13.61
C ARG A 225 -0.91 11.75 15.11
N VAL A 226 0.07 11.44 15.96
CA VAL A 226 -0.02 11.68 17.41
C VAL A 226 -0.04 13.18 17.75
N ALA A 227 0.48 14.03 16.85
CA ALA A 227 0.53 15.47 17.03
C ALA A 227 -0.71 16.24 16.51
N ARG A 228 -1.81 15.54 16.17
CA ARG A 228 -3.06 16.16 15.69
C ARG A 228 -4.24 16.03 16.67
N ASP A 229 -3.98 15.55 17.88
CA ASP A 229 -4.93 15.55 19.00
C ASP A 229 -4.61 16.72 19.94
#